data_AF-A0A1V6TLF0-F1
#
_entry.id   AF-A0A1V6TLF0-F1
#
_cell.length_a   1.000
_cell.length_b   1.000
_cell.length_c   1.000
_cell.angle_alpha   90.00
_cell.angle_beta   90.00
_cell.angle_gamma   90.00
#
_symmetry.space_group_name_H-M   'P 1'
#
loop_
_entity.id
_entity.type
_entity.pdbx_description
1 polymer ?
#
loop_
_entity_poly.entity_id
_entity_poly.type
_entity_poly.pdbx_seq_one_letter_code
_entity_poly.pdbx_strand_id
1 'polypeptide(L)'
;MTGSQELNPSSMAINKDDLVIPLIDFGPFFSGTPSDKHAVALSITEAFKTSGFLYLKNHGIPPSVVSRVFSSSARFFDRSQEQKDGLGWTTPQSNRGYVAIGREKLATLDETGEIESRRESAPDIKETMEIGREGVDGLPNRWPDHLDDEGKVFKEEMLTFFEMCKGLHMKLMSSIALGMNLPEHFFDEFVGDGDNTLRLLHYPPVHKDIFKKNPEQVRAGEHSDYGSVTLLFQDQHGGLQVRSPRGTFVDATPIADTIVINAGDLLARWSNDTIKSTRHRVIQPPKPEGEKEKDSSADTYPSRYSIAYFCNPNNDKLIKALPGTYGEDIHVDKKYTDVLAGDYLVQRLAETY
;
A
#
# COMPACT_ATOMS: atom_id res chain seq x y z
N MET A 1 31.57 33.01 0.03
CA MET A 1 30.35 32.62 -0.69
C MET A 1 30.37 31.11 -0.84
N THR A 2 29.89 30.40 0.17
CA THR A 2 29.65 28.95 0.10
C THR A 2 28.29 28.79 -0.57
N GLY A 3 28.27 28.29 -1.81
CA GLY A 3 27.02 28.01 -2.51
C GLY A 3 26.20 27.02 -1.70
N SER A 4 25.00 27.44 -1.30
CA SER A 4 23.94 26.54 -0.86
C SER A 4 23.58 25.67 -2.06
N GLN A 5 24.19 24.50 -2.15
CA GLN A 5 23.77 23.47 -3.06
C GLN A 5 22.37 23.06 -2.59
N GLU A 6 21.33 23.47 -3.30
CA GLU A 6 19.96 22.99 -3.03
C GLU A 6 19.99 21.46 -3.06
N LEU A 7 19.86 20.85 -1.89
CA LEU A 7 19.69 19.41 -1.76
C LEU A 7 18.36 19.08 -2.43
N ASN A 8 18.39 18.58 -3.67
CA ASN A 8 17.22 18.01 -4.30
C ASN A 8 16.99 16.61 -3.69
N PRO A 9 15.95 16.42 -2.85
CA PRO A 9 15.73 15.14 -2.20
C PRO A 9 15.16 14.08 -3.16
N SER A 10 14.83 14.46 -4.40
CA SER A 10 14.12 13.65 -5.36
C SER A 10 14.98 13.31 -6.58
N SER A 11 14.97 12.05 -7.00
CA SER A 11 15.41 11.59 -8.32
C SER A 11 14.26 10.86 -9.03
N MET A 12 14.38 10.58 -10.33
CA MET A 12 13.36 9.81 -11.05
C MET A 12 13.60 8.30 -10.89
N ALA A 13 12.61 7.55 -10.40
CA ALA A 13 12.64 6.09 -10.36
C ALA A 13 12.02 5.48 -11.63
N ILE A 14 10.85 5.97 -12.02
CA ILE A 14 10.11 5.55 -13.22
C ILE A 14 9.76 6.80 -14.04
N ASN A 15 9.97 6.72 -15.35
CA ASN A 15 9.52 7.71 -16.32
C ASN A 15 9.11 7.00 -17.61
N LYS A 16 7.81 6.75 -17.76
CA LYS A 16 7.23 6.05 -18.91
C LYS A 16 5.76 6.41 -19.08
N ASP A 17 5.31 6.60 -20.31
CA ASP A 17 3.90 6.89 -20.64
C ASP A 17 3.30 8.06 -19.84
N ASP A 18 4.07 9.13 -19.66
CA ASP A 18 3.73 10.32 -18.86
C ASP A 18 3.52 10.05 -17.36
N LEU A 19 3.84 8.84 -16.88
CA LEU A 19 3.91 8.51 -15.47
C LEU A 19 5.33 8.71 -14.95
N VAL A 20 5.48 9.65 -14.00
CA VAL A 20 6.73 9.87 -13.26
C VAL A 20 6.53 9.45 -11.81
N ILE A 21 7.27 8.43 -11.38
CA ILE A 21 7.33 8.02 -9.96
C ILE A 21 8.71 8.43 -9.44
N PRO A 22 8.80 9.40 -8.51
CA PRO A 22 10.08 9.82 -7.96
C PRO A 22 10.60 8.85 -6.89
N LEU A 23 11.92 8.79 -6.74
CA LEU A 23 12.61 8.26 -5.56
C LEU A 23 12.98 9.43 -4.65
N ILE A 24 12.40 9.47 -3.46
CA ILE A 24 12.56 10.56 -2.50
C ILE A 24 13.37 10.06 -1.29
N ASP A 25 14.42 10.82 -0.95
CA ASP A 25 15.17 10.68 0.28
C ASP A 25 14.40 11.30 1.45
N PHE A 26 13.91 10.48 2.38
CA PHE A 26 13.18 10.97 3.55
C PHE A 26 14.08 11.37 4.72
N GLY A 27 15.39 11.05 4.65
CA GLY A 27 16.36 11.34 5.70
C GLY A 27 16.34 12.81 6.17
N PRO A 28 16.37 13.80 5.26
CA PRO A 28 16.33 15.21 5.65
C PRO A 28 15.04 15.63 6.37
N PHE A 29 13.94 14.90 6.23
CA PHE A 29 12.71 15.18 6.98
C PHE A 29 12.88 14.88 8.48
N PHE A 30 13.74 13.93 8.85
CA PHE A 30 14.00 13.57 10.24
C PHE A 30 15.01 14.49 10.92
N SER A 31 16.11 14.81 10.23
CA SER A 31 17.30 15.43 10.84
C SER A 31 17.77 16.72 10.17
N GLY A 32 17.12 17.14 9.09
CA GLY A 32 17.48 18.35 8.35
C GLY A 32 16.99 19.65 8.99
N THR A 33 17.35 20.76 8.35
CA THR A 33 16.85 22.10 8.69
C THR A 33 15.37 22.26 8.33
N PRO A 34 14.68 23.31 8.81
CA PRO A 34 13.30 23.59 8.37
C PRO A 34 13.16 23.69 6.84
N SER A 35 14.17 24.22 6.15
CA SER A 35 14.19 24.29 4.68
C SER A 35 14.28 22.91 4.04
N ASP A 36 15.12 22.02 4.60
CA ASP A 36 15.26 20.65 4.09
C ASP A 36 13.98 19.84 4.28
N LYS A 37 13.35 19.96 5.47
CA LYS A 37 12.03 19.37 5.73
C LYS A 37 10.99 19.84 4.73
N HIS A 38 10.95 21.14 4.46
CA HIS A 38 9.99 21.72 3.52
C HIS A 38 10.25 21.25 2.08
N ALA A 39 11.51 21.14 1.65
CA ALA A 39 11.85 20.60 0.33
C ALA A 39 11.35 19.15 0.16
N VAL A 40 11.57 18.29 1.16
CA VAL A 40 11.03 16.92 1.15
C VAL A 40 9.51 16.91 1.11
N ALA A 41 8.86 17.74 1.92
CA ALA A 41 7.40 17.88 1.95
C ALA A 41 6.79 18.29 0.59
N LEU A 42 7.43 19.23 -0.10
CA LEU A 42 7.03 19.64 -1.45
C LEU A 42 7.22 18.50 -2.46
N SER A 43 8.35 17.78 -2.44
CA SER A 43 8.56 16.63 -3.35
C SER A 43 7.53 15.52 -3.14
N ILE A 44 7.21 15.19 -1.89
CA ILE A 44 6.18 14.18 -1.57
C ILE A 44 4.81 14.63 -2.06
N THR A 45 4.43 15.87 -1.77
CA THR A 45 3.11 16.40 -2.15
C THR A 45 2.98 16.48 -3.68
N GLU A 46 4.04 16.87 -4.39
CA GLU A 46 4.05 16.90 -5.85
C GLU A 46 3.91 15.49 -6.46
N ALA A 47 4.60 14.49 -5.89
CA ALA A 47 4.44 13.10 -6.31
C ALA A 47 2.99 12.63 -6.16
N PHE A 48 2.35 12.95 -5.04
CA PHE A 48 0.95 12.61 -4.81
C PHE A 48 -0.04 13.37 -5.70
N LYS A 49 0.26 14.63 -6.06
CA LYS A 49 -0.57 15.42 -7.00
C LYS A 49 -0.47 14.95 -8.45
N THR A 50 0.64 14.33 -8.82
CA THR A 50 0.93 13.90 -10.20
C THR A 50 0.64 12.42 -10.41
N SER A 51 1.52 11.54 -9.96
CA SER A 51 1.40 10.09 -10.15
C SER A 51 0.61 9.40 -9.06
N GLY A 52 0.46 10.02 -7.89
CA GLY A 52 -0.13 9.37 -6.71
C GLY A 52 0.80 8.35 -6.05
N PHE A 53 2.04 8.21 -6.56
CA PHE A 53 3.01 7.19 -6.17
C PHE A 53 4.41 7.78 -6.00
N LEU A 54 5.20 7.23 -5.08
CA LEU A 54 6.63 7.52 -4.94
C LEU A 54 7.37 6.31 -4.35
N TYR A 55 8.67 6.25 -4.58
CA TYR A 55 9.59 5.41 -3.81
C TYR A 55 10.19 6.25 -2.69
N LEU A 56 10.23 5.70 -1.49
CA LEU A 56 10.79 6.35 -0.31
C LEU A 56 12.03 5.57 0.14
N LYS A 57 13.18 6.24 0.26
CA LYS A 57 14.39 5.70 0.89
C LYS A 57 14.71 6.45 2.18
N ASN A 58 15.60 5.90 3.02
CA ASN A 58 16.00 6.51 4.29
C ASN A 58 14.79 6.83 5.19
N HIS A 59 13.78 5.98 5.16
CA HIS A 59 12.49 6.13 5.84
C HIS A 59 12.51 5.77 7.33
N GLY A 60 13.67 5.37 7.88
CA GLY A 60 13.86 5.10 9.31
C GLY A 60 13.48 3.69 9.79
N ILE A 61 12.95 2.82 8.92
CA ILE A 61 12.75 1.40 9.23
C ILE A 61 14.01 0.64 8.79
N PRO A 62 14.75 -0.03 9.70
CA PRO A 62 15.99 -0.71 9.34
C PRO A 62 15.76 -1.87 8.35
N PRO A 63 16.64 -2.06 7.35
CA PRO A 63 16.55 -3.19 6.43
C PRO A 63 16.53 -4.56 7.12
N SER A 64 17.20 -4.70 8.27
CA SER A 64 17.19 -5.92 9.07
C SER A 64 15.81 -6.25 9.66
N VAL A 65 15.02 -5.23 10.02
CA VAL A 65 13.63 -5.40 10.47
C VAL A 65 12.77 -5.88 9.31
N VAL A 66 12.87 -5.22 8.15
CA VAL A 66 12.12 -5.59 6.95
C VAL A 66 12.42 -7.05 6.57
N SER A 67 13.70 -7.42 6.46
CA SER A 67 14.13 -8.79 6.14
C SER A 67 13.59 -9.84 7.13
N ARG A 68 13.60 -9.53 8.43
CA ARG A 68 13.04 -10.41 9.47
C ARG A 68 11.53 -10.58 9.32
N VAL A 69 10.80 -9.49 9.07
CA VAL A 69 9.33 -9.53 8.88
C VAL A 69 8.96 -10.30 7.62
N PHE A 70 9.68 -10.13 6.51
CA PHE A 70 9.49 -10.95 5.30
C PHE A 70 9.74 -12.45 5.58
N SER A 71 10.80 -12.77 6.32
CA SER A 71 11.12 -14.16 6.69
C SER A 71 10.05 -14.76 7.60
N SER A 72 9.53 -13.98 8.54
CA SER A 72 8.45 -14.39 9.46
C SER A 72 7.12 -14.58 8.75
N SER A 73 6.80 -13.68 7.81
CA SER A 73 5.66 -13.79 6.89
C SER A 73 5.75 -15.08 6.06
N ALA A 74 6.91 -15.38 5.48
CA ALA A 74 7.12 -16.62 4.72
C ALA A 74 6.89 -17.88 5.58
N ARG A 75 7.42 -17.92 6.81
CA ARG A 75 7.17 -19.03 7.75
C ARG A 75 5.69 -19.16 8.13
N PHE A 76 4.98 -18.04 8.29
CA PHE A 76 3.54 -18.07 8.53
C PHE A 76 2.79 -18.74 7.37
N PHE A 77 3.11 -18.39 6.12
CA PHE A 77 2.43 -18.97 4.95
C PHE A 77 2.81 -20.43 4.66
N ASP A 78 3.95 -20.90 5.16
CA ASP A 78 4.40 -22.31 5.11
C ASP A 78 3.68 -23.23 6.13
N ARG A 79 2.91 -22.64 7.06
CA ARG A 79 2.06 -23.41 8.00
C ARG A 79 1.03 -24.25 7.25
N SER A 80 0.54 -25.31 7.91
CA SER A 80 -0.48 -26.16 7.32
C SER A 80 -1.74 -25.36 7.01
N GLN A 81 -2.49 -25.77 5.98
CA GLN A 81 -3.72 -25.08 5.62
C GLN A 81 -4.71 -25.04 6.79
N GLU A 82 -4.81 -26.13 7.57
CA GLU A 82 -5.65 -26.19 8.77
C GLU A 82 -5.27 -25.13 9.82
N GLN A 83 -3.97 -24.90 10.05
CA GLN A 83 -3.50 -23.87 10.97
C GLN A 83 -3.85 -22.46 10.47
N LYS A 84 -3.71 -22.21 9.16
CA LYS A 84 -4.04 -20.91 8.55
C LYS A 84 -5.55 -20.66 8.57
N ASP A 85 -6.35 -21.66 8.21
CA ASP A 85 -7.82 -21.58 8.20
C ASP A 85 -8.39 -21.35 9.61
N GLY A 86 -7.76 -21.90 10.65
CA GLY A 86 -8.10 -21.62 12.05
C GLY A 86 -7.95 -20.16 12.47
N LEU A 87 -7.23 -19.35 11.68
CA LEU A 87 -7.01 -17.91 11.88
C LEU A 87 -7.81 -17.06 10.88
N GLY A 88 -8.81 -17.65 10.22
CA GLY A 88 -9.52 -17.06 9.10
C GLY A 88 -10.10 -15.66 9.36
N TRP A 89 -10.10 -14.87 8.29
CA TRP A 89 -10.76 -13.57 8.23
C TRP A 89 -12.27 -13.72 8.45
N THR A 90 -12.88 -12.76 9.15
CA THR A 90 -14.26 -12.89 9.63
C THR A 90 -15.25 -11.91 9.01
N THR A 91 -15.06 -10.60 9.22
CA THR A 91 -16.03 -9.58 8.78
C THR A 91 -15.32 -8.34 8.26
N PRO A 92 -15.96 -7.55 7.37
CA PRO A 92 -15.42 -6.27 6.89
C PRO A 92 -15.10 -5.30 8.03
N GLN A 93 -15.92 -5.31 9.08
CA GLN A 93 -15.73 -4.46 10.26
C GLN A 93 -14.47 -4.86 11.05
N SER A 94 -14.16 -6.15 11.12
CA SER A 94 -12.95 -6.63 11.78
C SER A 94 -11.70 -6.44 10.93
N ASN A 95 -11.79 -6.72 9.63
CA ASN A 95 -10.69 -6.73 8.67
C ASN A 95 -9.38 -7.36 9.19
N ARG A 96 -9.48 -8.53 9.83
CA ARG A 96 -8.37 -9.23 10.51
C ARG A 96 -8.48 -10.73 10.31
N GLY A 97 -7.36 -11.39 10.11
CA GLY A 97 -7.25 -12.85 9.94
C GLY A 97 -6.70 -13.26 8.59
N TYR A 98 -6.72 -14.56 8.32
CA TYR A 98 -6.18 -15.18 7.11
C TYR A 98 -7.22 -15.25 5.99
N VAL A 99 -6.80 -14.94 4.76
CA VAL A 99 -7.61 -15.11 3.54
C VAL A 99 -6.92 -16.09 2.60
N ALA A 100 -7.59 -17.21 2.32
CA ALA A 100 -7.09 -18.26 1.45
C ALA A 100 -7.08 -17.86 -0.03
N ILE A 101 -6.26 -18.55 -0.82
CA ILE A 101 -6.20 -18.38 -2.27
C ILE A 101 -7.58 -18.56 -2.89
N GLY A 102 -7.96 -17.62 -3.75
CA GLY A 102 -9.21 -17.67 -4.49
C GLY A 102 -10.45 -17.18 -3.76
N ARG A 103 -10.34 -16.78 -2.48
CA ARG A 103 -11.46 -16.11 -1.77
C ARG A 103 -11.68 -14.67 -2.19
N GLU A 104 -10.64 -13.98 -2.64
CA GLU A 104 -10.70 -12.57 -3.02
C GLU A 104 -10.45 -12.42 -4.52
N LYS A 105 -11.18 -11.51 -5.16
CA LYS A 105 -10.79 -10.95 -6.45
C LYS A 105 -10.97 -9.44 -6.41
N LEU A 106 -9.85 -8.74 -6.55
CA LEU A 106 -9.87 -7.29 -6.79
C LEU A 106 -10.36 -7.06 -8.22
N ALA A 107 -11.40 -6.24 -8.37
CA ALA A 107 -11.95 -5.92 -9.69
C ALA A 107 -12.44 -4.47 -9.71
N THR A 108 -12.41 -3.86 -10.89
CA THR A 108 -13.13 -2.61 -11.13
C THR A 108 -14.63 -2.91 -11.10
N LEU A 109 -15.38 -2.08 -10.38
CA LEU A 109 -16.84 -2.09 -10.50
C LEU A 109 -17.17 -1.57 -11.90
N ASP A 110 -17.33 -2.47 -12.86
CA ASP A 110 -17.96 -2.15 -14.14
C ASP A 110 -19.46 -2.04 -13.87
N GLU A 111 -20.13 -0.99 -14.36
CA GLU A 111 -21.57 -0.70 -14.17
C GLU A 111 -22.51 -1.81 -14.71
N THR A 112 -21.97 -2.93 -15.23
CA THR A 112 -22.72 -3.96 -15.96
C THR A 112 -23.15 -5.17 -15.12
N GLY A 113 -22.79 -5.26 -13.83
CA GLY A 113 -23.28 -6.33 -12.95
C GLY A 113 -22.72 -7.74 -13.24
N GLU A 114 -21.74 -7.88 -14.14
CA GLU A 114 -21.09 -9.16 -14.52
C GLU A 114 -19.94 -9.57 -13.58
N ILE A 115 -19.91 -9.04 -12.36
CA ILE A 115 -18.76 -9.18 -11.46
C ILE A 115 -18.64 -10.62 -10.94
N GLU A 116 -19.75 -11.26 -10.55
CA GLU A 116 -19.73 -12.63 -10.00
C GLU A 116 -19.23 -13.67 -11.02
N SER A 117 -19.68 -13.60 -12.27
CA SER A 117 -19.24 -14.54 -13.31
C SER A 117 -17.76 -14.38 -13.69
N ARG A 118 -17.23 -13.14 -13.64
CA ARG A 118 -15.79 -12.89 -13.81
C ARG A 118 -14.99 -13.25 -12.56
N ARG A 119 -15.56 -13.18 -11.34
CA ARG A 119 -14.91 -13.62 -10.10
C ARG A 119 -14.57 -15.11 -10.14
N GLU A 120 -15.49 -15.92 -10.65
CA GLU A 120 -15.30 -17.37 -10.77
C GLU A 120 -14.30 -17.78 -11.86
N SER A 121 -14.13 -16.98 -12.92
CA SER A 121 -13.32 -17.38 -14.09
C SER A 121 -11.81 -17.18 -13.92
N ALA A 122 -11.38 -16.26 -13.04
CA ALA A 122 -9.97 -15.91 -12.84
C ALA A 122 -9.74 -15.24 -11.48
N PRO A 123 -9.75 -15.97 -10.36
CA PRO A 123 -9.53 -15.38 -9.05
C PRO A 123 -8.06 -14.98 -8.84
N ASP A 124 -7.78 -14.05 -7.93
CA ASP A 124 -6.41 -13.62 -7.64
C ASP A 124 -5.60 -14.79 -7.04
N ILE A 125 -4.40 -15.03 -7.59
CA ILE A 125 -3.49 -16.09 -7.10
C ILE A 125 -2.63 -15.52 -5.97
N LYS A 126 -3.25 -15.32 -4.80
CA LYS A 126 -2.62 -14.80 -3.58
C LYS A 126 -3.32 -15.34 -2.34
N GLU A 127 -2.61 -15.42 -1.23
CA GLU A 127 -3.16 -15.56 0.12
C GLU A 127 -2.65 -14.41 1.00
N THR A 128 -3.43 -14.03 2.02
CA THR A 128 -3.11 -12.88 2.88
C THR A 128 -3.33 -13.16 4.36
N MET A 129 -2.69 -12.36 5.21
CA MET A 129 -2.96 -12.27 6.64
C MET A 129 -3.05 -10.81 7.03
N GLU A 130 -4.23 -10.38 7.49
CA GLU A 130 -4.48 -9.02 7.98
C GLU A 130 -4.37 -8.91 9.50
N ILE A 131 -3.65 -7.88 9.96
CA ILE A 131 -3.40 -7.55 11.35
C ILE A 131 -3.75 -6.07 11.57
N GLY A 132 -4.60 -5.77 12.54
CA GLY A 132 -4.88 -4.40 12.98
C GLY A 132 -4.15 -4.05 14.27
N ARG A 133 -4.36 -2.82 14.77
CA ARG A 133 -3.86 -2.46 16.11
C ARG A 133 -4.52 -3.31 17.20
N GLU A 134 -3.78 -3.51 18.29
CA GLU A 134 -4.28 -4.14 19.52
C GLU A 134 -5.21 -3.20 20.32
N GLY A 135 -5.93 -3.78 21.28
CA GLY A 135 -6.76 -3.02 22.23
C GLY A 135 -7.99 -2.35 21.60
N VAL A 136 -8.53 -2.91 20.51
CA VAL A 136 -9.81 -2.49 19.93
C VAL A 136 -10.90 -3.41 20.43
N ASP A 137 -11.87 -2.86 21.17
CA ASP A 137 -12.97 -3.63 21.74
C ASP A 137 -13.75 -4.38 20.65
N GLY A 138 -13.94 -5.68 20.86
CA GLY A 138 -14.66 -6.56 19.94
C GLY A 138 -13.92 -6.95 18.66
N LEU A 139 -12.72 -6.40 18.39
CA LEU A 139 -11.97 -6.66 17.15
C LEU A 139 -10.55 -7.20 17.42
N PRO A 140 -10.40 -8.36 18.10
CA PRO A 140 -9.10 -8.94 18.38
C PRO A 140 -8.41 -9.43 17.10
N ASN A 141 -7.08 -9.35 17.08
CA ASN A 141 -6.26 -9.99 16.04
C ASN A 141 -6.29 -11.52 16.17
N ARG A 142 -6.09 -12.21 15.04
CA ARG A 142 -6.09 -13.68 14.95
C ARG A 142 -4.66 -14.22 14.97
N TRP A 143 -4.07 -14.34 16.15
CA TRP A 143 -2.67 -14.71 16.30
C TRP A 143 -2.42 -16.23 16.31
N PRO A 144 -1.30 -16.70 15.72
CA PRO A 144 -0.84 -18.09 15.83
C PRO A 144 -0.10 -18.39 17.17
N ASP A 145 -0.10 -17.48 18.14
CA ASP A 145 0.71 -17.56 19.38
C ASP A 145 0.35 -18.73 20.32
N HIS A 146 -0.84 -19.30 20.15
CA HIS A 146 -1.28 -20.51 20.83
C HIS A 146 -0.92 -21.80 20.11
N LEU A 147 -0.43 -21.74 18.86
CA LEU A 147 -0.09 -22.92 18.07
C LEU A 147 1.30 -23.46 18.42
N ASP A 148 2.30 -22.59 18.52
CA ASP A 148 3.70 -22.93 18.81
C ASP A 148 4.53 -21.69 19.21
N ASP A 149 5.81 -21.90 19.53
CA ASP A 149 6.72 -20.81 19.89
C ASP A 149 7.03 -19.87 18.72
N GLU A 150 7.03 -20.37 17.47
CA GLU A 150 7.18 -19.51 16.29
C GLU A 150 6.00 -18.54 16.15
N GLY A 151 4.79 -18.96 16.52
CA GLY A 151 3.60 -18.13 16.53
C GLY A 151 3.68 -16.99 17.54
N LYS A 152 4.33 -17.21 18.69
CA LYS A 152 4.59 -16.15 19.68
C LYS A 152 5.59 -15.13 19.15
N VAL A 153 6.69 -15.60 18.56
CA VAL A 153 7.69 -14.74 17.90
C VAL A 153 7.06 -13.94 16.77
N PHE A 154 6.23 -14.57 15.94
CA PHE A 154 5.50 -13.90 14.86
C PHE A 154 4.66 -12.74 15.39
N LYS A 155 3.88 -12.95 16.46
CA LYS A 155 3.07 -11.88 17.08
C LYS A 155 3.92 -10.70 17.53
N GLU A 156 5.01 -10.95 18.26
CA GLU A 156 5.90 -9.89 18.76
C GLU A 156 6.55 -9.10 17.62
N GLU A 157 7.02 -9.79 16.58
CA GLU A 157 7.64 -9.17 15.41
C GLU A 157 6.64 -8.30 14.63
N MET A 158 5.42 -8.80 14.40
CA MET A 158 4.39 -8.06 13.67
C MET A 158 3.87 -6.86 14.45
N LEU A 159 3.71 -6.97 15.77
CA LEU A 159 3.34 -5.84 16.63
C LEU A 159 4.41 -4.75 16.61
N THR A 160 5.68 -5.15 16.71
CA THR A 160 6.80 -4.20 16.62
C THR A 160 6.81 -3.50 15.27
N PHE A 161 6.65 -4.26 14.18
CA PHE A 161 6.65 -3.70 12.83
C PHE A 161 5.44 -2.78 12.58
N PHE A 162 4.26 -3.14 13.09
CA PHE A 162 3.04 -2.34 13.02
C PHE A 162 3.28 -0.95 13.62
N GLU A 163 3.86 -0.86 14.82
CA GLU A 163 4.16 0.43 15.47
C GLU A 163 5.22 1.24 14.72
N MET A 164 6.22 0.60 14.11
CA MET A 164 7.19 1.30 13.26
C MET A 164 6.54 1.91 12.02
N CYS A 165 5.66 1.14 11.36
CA CYS A 165 4.87 1.61 10.23
C CYS A 165 3.89 2.73 10.64
N LYS A 166 3.24 2.64 11.81
CA LYS A 166 2.41 3.71 12.38
C LYS A 166 3.22 4.99 12.58
N GLY A 167 4.42 4.90 13.15
CA GLY A 167 5.30 6.06 13.31
C GLY A 167 5.67 6.72 11.97
N LEU A 168 5.99 5.91 10.94
CA LEU A 168 6.26 6.41 9.59
C LEU A 168 5.02 7.04 8.94
N HIS A 169 3.83 6.45 9.12
CA HIS A 169 2.57 7.03 8.66
C HIS A 169 2.37 8.44 9.20
N MET A 170 2.51 8.64 10.52
CA MET A 170 2.36 9.98 11.11
C MET A 170 3.33 10.98 10.50
N LYS A 171 4.60 10.59 10.28
CA LYS A 171 5.62 11.46 9.66
C LYS A 171 5.31 11.79 8.20
N LEU A 172 4.78 10.84 7.43
CA LEU A 172 4.32 11.10 6.07
C LEU A 172 3.11 12.04 6.05
N MET A 173 2.18 11.91 6.99
CA MET A 173 1.06 12.85 7.08
C MET A 173 1.54 14.26 7.45
N SER A 174 2.52 14.40 8.36
CA SER A 174 3.13 15.71 8.66
C SER A 174 3.83 16.32 7.44
N SER A 175 4.49 15.52 6.60
CA SER A 175 5.14 16.03 5.38
C SER A 175 4.11 16.46 4.34
N ILE A 176 3.00 15.73 4.19
CA ILE A 176 1.87 16.13 3.34
C ILE A 176 1.25 17.44 3.86
N ALA A 177 1.04 17.59 5.17
CA ALA A 177 0.51 18.83 5.75
C ALA A 177 1.39 20.03 5.39
N LEU A 178 2.70 19.93 5.61
CA LEU A 178 3.65 20.98 5.28
C LEU A 178 3.66 21.31 3.77
N GLY A 179 3.65 20.30 2.90
CA GLY A 179 3.65 20.51 1.45
C GLY A 179 2.32 21.03 0.90
N MET A 180 1.23 20.85 1.64
CA MET A 180 -0.08 21.46 1.39
C MET A 180 -0.27 22.82 2.08
N ASN A 181 0.79 23.36 2.70
CA ASN A 181 0.74 24.62 3.45
C ASN A 181 -0.27 24.63 4.61
N LEU A 182 -0.40 23.48 5.28
CA LEU A 182 -1.13 23.29 6.52
C LEU A 182 -0.14 23.24 7.71
N PRO A 183 -0.61 23.42 8.96
CA PRO A 183 0.23 23.18 10.14
C PRO A 183 0.83 21.77 10.13
N GLU A 184 2.12 21.61 10.50
CA GLU A 184 2.85 20.32 10.46
C GLU A 184 2.09 19.17 11.16
N HIS A 185 1.39 19.50 12.24
CA HIS A 185 0.66 18.55 13.09
C HIS A 185 -0.84 18.45 12.76
N PHE A 186 -1.28 18.99 11.60
CA PHE A 186 -2.69 19.05 11.22
C PHE A 186 -3.39 17.68 11.27
N PHE A 187 -2.70 16.62 10.85
CA PHE A 187 -3.27 15.28 10.78
C PHE A 187 -3.12 14.45 12.07
N ASP A 188 -2.37 14.92 13.08
CA ASP A 188 -2.01 14.09 14.24
C ASP A 188 -3.25 13.54 14.97
N GLU A 189 -4.27 14.38 15.17
CA GLU A 189 -5.55 13.98 15.79
C GLU A 189 -6.41 13.09 14.90
N PHE A 190 -6.11 13.02 13.60
CA PHE A 190 -6.83 12.19 12.65
C PHE A 190 -6.23 10.81 12.48
N VAL A 191 -4.95 10.61 12.80
CA VAL A 191 -4.25 9.33 12.55
C VAL A 191 -3.58 8.73 13.77
N GLY A 192 -3.62 9.43 14.91
CA GLY A 192 -2.86 9.08 16.12
C GLY A 192 -3.23 7.74 16.77
N ASP A 193 -4.47 7.25 16.60
CA ASP A 193 -4.88 5.97 17.17
C ASP A 193 -4.27 4.82 16.37
N GLY A 194 -4.12 5.03 15.06
CA GLY A 194 -3.51 4.08 14.15
C GLY A 194 -4.45 2.93 13.80
N ASP A 195 -5.67 3.25 13.36
CA ASP A 195 -6.65 2.30 12.80
C ASP A 195 -6.21 1.76 11.42
N ASN A 196 -4.95 1.36 11.34
CA ASN A 196 -4.28 0.86 10.15
C ASN A 196 -4.42 -0.67 10.05
N THR A 197 -4.14 -1.20 8.87
CA THR A 197 -4.09 -2.66 8.64
C THR A 197 -2.74 -3.05 8.04
N LEU A 198 -2.00 -3.91 8.74
CA LEU A 198 -0.83 -4.61 8.21
C LEU A 198 -1.31 -5.87 7.48
N ARG A 199 -1.17 -5.89 6.15
CA ARG A 199 -1.46 -7.04 5.31
C ARG A 199 -0.17 -7.69 4.85
N LEU A 200 0.04 -8.93 5.26
CA LEU A 200 1.07 -9.80 4.69
C LEU A 200 0.50 -10.47 3.45
N LEU A 201 1.23 -10.49 2.34
CA LEU A 201 0.81 -11.12 1.09
C LEU A 201 1.82 -12.16 0.62
N HIS A 202 1.31 -13.34 0.27
CA HIS A 202 2.05 -14.38 -0.42
C HIS A 202 1.37 -14.72 -1.74
N TYR A 203 2.14 -14.62 -2.82
CA TYR A 203 1.75 -15.07 -4.14
C TYR A 203 2.51 -16.36 -4.42
N PRO A 204 1.86 -17.52 -4.39
CA PRO A 204 2.54 -18.81 -4.49
C PRO A 204 3.24 -19.01 -5.85
N PRO A 205 4.13 -19.99 -5.94
CA PRO A 205 4.72 -20.38 -7.21
C PRO A 205 3.60 -20.82 -8.17
N VAL A 206 3.67 -20.35 -9.41
CA VAL A 206 2.57 -20.51 -10.36
C VAL A 206 3.10 -20.89 -11.74
N HIS A 207 2.51 -21.90 -12.36
CA HIS A 207 2.92 -22.37 -13.68
C HIS A 207 2.64 -21.30 -14.74
N LYS A 208 3.62 -21.04 -15.63
CA LYS A 208 3.53 -20.00 -16.67
C LYS A 208 2.32 -20.18 -17.59
N ASP A 209 1.94 -21.44 -17.84
CA ASP A 209 0.78 -21.75 -18.70
C ASP A 209 -0.56 -21.26 -18.15
N ILE A 210 -0.70 -20.99 -16.85
CA ILE A 210 -1.93 -20.44 -16.30
C ILE A 210 -2.24 -19.08 -16.94
N PHE A 211 -1.23 -18.20 -17.03
CA PHE A 211 -1.36 -16.89 -17.68
C PHE A 211 -1.46 -16.98 -19.21
N LYS A 212 -0.89 -18.02 -19.83
CA LYS A 212 -1.05 -18.25 -21.28
C LYS A 212 -2.46 -18.71 -21.64
N LYS A 213 -3.04 -19.59 -20.82
CA LYS A 213 -4.39 -20.15 -21.02
C LYS A 213 -5.48 -19.13 -20.68
N ASN A 214 -5.24 -18.28 -19.69
CA ASN A 214 -6.14 -17.23 -19.30
C ASN A 214 -5.41 -15.87 -19.26
N PRO A 215 -5.47 -15.07 -20.34
CA PRO A 215 -4.83 -13.75 -20.40
C PRO A 215 -5.38 -12.73 -19.40
N GLU A 216 -6.57 -12.97 -18.82
CA GLU A 216 -7.17 -12.13 -17.78
C GLU A 216 -6.66 -12.50 -16.38
N GLN A 217 -5.95 -13.62 -16.23
CA GLN A 217 -5.38 -14.04 -14.96
C GLN A 217 -4.30 -13.05 -14.51
N VAL A 218 -4.42 -12.62 -13.26
CA VAL A 218 -3.45 -11.75 -12.58
C VAL A 218 -3.12 -12.30 -11.20
N ARG A 219 -2.07 -11.76 -10.58
CA ARG A 219 -1.71 -12.07 -9.19
C ARG A 219 -2.53 -11.23 -8.21
N ALA A 220 -2.80 -9.97 -8.55
CA ALA A 220 -3.79 -9.12 -7.91
C ALA A 220 -4.44 -8.21 -8.96
N GLY A 221 -5.78 -8.15 -8.97
CA GLY A 221 -6.56 -7.31 -9.88
C GLY A 221 -6.29 -5.81 -9.80
N GLU A 222 -6.74 -5.08 -10.82
CA GLU A 222 -6.70 -3.61 -10.84
C GLU A 222 -7.60 -3.03 -9.74
N HIS A 223 -7.03 -2.19 -8.89
CA HIS A 223 -7.74 -1.51 -7.81
C HIS A 223 -7.06 -0.18 -7.44
N SER A 224 -7.72 0.60 -6.58
CA SER A 224 -7.15 1.69 -5.80
C SER A 224 -7.28 1.36 -4.30
N ASP A 225 -6.35 1.85 -3.49
CA ASP A 225 -6.38 1.65 -2.05
C ASP A 225 -7.37 2.61 -1.39
N TYR A 226 -7.96 2.22 -0.25
CA TYR A 226 -9.09 2.98 0.30
C TYR A 226 -8.67 4.11 1.23
N GLY A 227 -7.59 3.92 2.00
CA GLY A 227 -7.23 4.74 3.15
C GLY A 227 -6.57 6.09 2.84
N SER A 228 -5.69 6.53 3.73
CA SER A 228 -4.88 7.73 3.54
C SER A 228 -3.72 7.48 2.58
N VAL A 229 -2.78 6.63 3.00
CA VAL A 229 -1.63 6.18 2.21
C VAL A 229 -1.37 4.70 2.45
N THR A 230 -0.62 4.05 1.56
CA THR A 230 -0.16 2.68 1.75
C THR A 230 1.36 2.67 1.78
N LEU A 231 1.95 1.97 2.77
CA LEU A 231 3.37 1.64 2.79
C LEU A 231 3.53 0.24 2.20
N LEU A 232 3.99 0.13 0.96
CA LEU A 232 4.18 -1.15 0.29
C LEU A 232 5.66 -1.54 0.26
N PHE A 233 5.97 -2.62 0.98
CA PHE A 233 7.25 -3.30 0.93
C PHE A 233 7.12 -4.46 -0.06
N GLN A 234 8.02 -4.54 -1.04
CA GLN A 234 8.03 -5.62 -2.03
C GLN A 234 9.40 -6.30 -2.11
N ASP A 235 9.39 -7.59 -2.40
CA ASP A 235 10.61 -8.31 -2.77
C ASP A 235 11.13 -7.89 -4.17
N GLN A 236 12.17 -8.56 -4.64
CA GLN A 236 12.84 -8.25 -5.90
C GLN A 236 12.21 -8.95 -7.13
N HIS A 237 11.09 -9.69 -6.98
CA HIS A 237 10.47 -10.39 -8.11
C HIS A 237 9.63 -9.47 -9.00
N GLY A 238 9.19 -8.31 -8.50
CA GLY A 238 8.42 -7.34 -9.27
C GLY A 238 6.99 -7.79 -9.57
N GLY A 239 6.43 -7.33 -10.69
CA GLY A 239 5.05 -7.60 -11.12
C GLY A 239 4.03 -6.55 -10.71
N LEU A 240 4.36 -5.64 -9.79
CA LEU A 240 3.53 -4.46 -9.51
C LEU A 240 3.52 -3.55 -10.75
N GLN A 241 2.32 -3.11 -11.14
CA GLN A 241 2.13 -2.12 -12.20
C GLN A 241 1.21 -0.99 -11.74
N VAL A 242 1.55 0.24 -12.13
CA VAL A 242 0.78 1.46 -11.86
C VAL A 242 0.19 1.98 -13.17
N ARG A 243 -1.07 2.41 -13.13
CA ARG A 243 -1.77 2.93 -14.31
C ARG A 243 -1.30 4.35 -14.63
N SER A 244 -0.79 4.55 -15.83
CA SER A 244 -0.30 5.84 -16.33
C SER A 244 -1.44 6.80 -16.69
N PRO A 245 -1.17 8.11 -16.81
CA PRO A 245 -2.13 9.07 -17.33
C PRO A 245 -2.61 8.74 -18.76
N ARG A 246 -1.81 8.00 -19.54
CA ARG A 246 -2.18 7.51 -20.88
C ARG A 246 -3.08 6.27 -20.84
N GLY A 247 -3.39 5.76 -19.65
CA GLY A 247 -4.23 4.58 -19.44
C GLY A 247 -3.52 3.24 -19.63
N THR A 248 -2.19 3.24 -19.83
CA THR A 248 -1.36 2.03 -19.89
C THR A 248 -0.89 1.61 -18.49
N PHE A 249 -0.39 0.40 -18.33
CA PHE A 249 0.22 -0.06 -17.09
C PHE A 249 1.75 -0.04 -17.19
N VAL A 250 2.39 0.60 -16.22
CA VAL A 250 3.84 0.77 -16.13
C VAL A 250 4.37 -0.04 -14.96
N ASP A 251 5.42 -0.83 -15.18
CA ASP A 251 6.06 -1.61 -14.13
C ASP A 251 6.67 -0.71 -13.04
N ALA A 252 6.32 -0.97 -11.79
CA ALA A 252 6.97 -0.39 -10.63
C ALA A 252 8.12 -1.31 -10.21
N THR A 253 9.25 -1.19 -10.93
CA THR A 253 10.45 -2.00 -10.72
C THR A 253 10.95 -1.93 -9.28
N PRO A 254 11.14 -3.06 -8.57
CA PRO A 254 11.67 -3.05 -7.21
C PRO A 254 13.01 -2.33 -7.10
N ILE A 255 13.15 -1.52 -6.06
CA ILE A 255 14.41 -0.86 -5.69
C ILE A 255 14.76 -1.31 -4.27
N ALA A 256 15.96 -1.84 -4.09
CA ALA A 256 16.42 -2.28 -2.77
C ALA A 256 16.36 -1.15 -1.73
N ASP A 257 16.02 -1.50 -0.49
CA ASP A 257 15.95 -0.57 0.65
C ASP A 257 15.00 0.64 0.44
N THR A 258 13.92 0.42 -0.32
CA THR A 258 12.85 1.41 -0.52
C THR A 258 11.48 0.86 -0.14
N ILE A 259 10.56 1.79 0.11
CA ILE A 259 9.13 1.51 0.24
C ILE A 259 8.41 2.22 -0.90
N VAL A 260 7.52 1.52 -1.59
CA VAL A 260 6.57 2.18 -2.51
C VAL A 260 5.46 2.78 -1.67
N ILE A 261 5.22 4.09 -1.81
CA ILE A 261 4.14 4.79 -1.12
C ILE A 261 3.13 5.26 -2.17
N ASN A 262 1.85 5.03 -1.92
CA ASN A 262 0.78 5.58 -2.73
C ASN A 262 -0.33 6.18 -1.87
N ALA A 263 -1.05 7.16 -2.41
CA ALA A 263 -2.22 7.72 -1.78
C ALA A 263 -3.46 6.85 -2.03
N GLY A 264 -4.30 6.73 -1.02
CA GLY A 264 -5.60 6.06 -1.10
C GLY A 264 -6.74 7.01 -1.47
N ASP A 265 -7.89 6.42 -1.79
CA ASP A 265 -9.10 7.11 -2.23
C ASP A 265 -9.61 8.09 -1.17
N LEU A 266 -9.46 7.77 0.12
CA LEU A 266 -9.90 8.66 1.19
C LEU A 266 -9.02 9.91 1.27
N LEU A 267 -7.69 9.82 1.06
CA LEU A 267 -6.83 11.02 0.95
C LEU A 267 -7.11 11.81 -0.34
N ALA A 268 -7.38 11.14 -1.45
CA ALA A 268 -7.81 11.80 -2.68
C ALA A 268 -9.08 12.62 -2.45
N ARG A 269 -10.12 11.99 -1.85
CA ARG A 269 -11.37 12.65 -1.42
C ARG A 269 -11.10 13.80 -0.46
N TRP A 270 -10.27 13.57 0.55
CA TRP A 270 -9.93 14.55 1.59
C TRP A 270 -9.27 15.79 0.97
N SER A 271 -8.43 15.59 -0.03
CA SER A 271 -7.72 16.64 -0.77
C SER A 271 -8.55 17.28 -1.91
N ASN A 272 -9.82 16.94 -2.06
CA ASN A 272 -10.69 17.38 -3.16
C ASN A 272 -10.15 17.01 -4.57
N ASP A 273 -9.52 15.84 -4.69
CA ASP A 273 -8.77 15.30 -5.84
C ASP A 273 -7.53 16.10 -6.28
N THR A 274 -7.00 16.96 -5.41
CA THR A 274 -5.68 17.56 -5.67
C THR A 274 -4.61 16.47 -5.59
N ILE A 275 -4.71 15.52 -4.65
CA ILE A 275 -3.93 14.28 -4.60
C ILE A 275 -4.64 13.17 -5.39
N LYS A 276 -3.86 12.34 -6.08
CA LYS A 276 -4.33 11.21 -6.90
C LYS A 276 -4.25 9.91 -6.13
N SER A 277 -5.34 9.15 -6.08
CA SER A 277 -5.28 7.71 -5.82
C SER A 277 -5.24 6.97 -7.15
N THR A 278 -4.09 6.40 -7.47
CA THR A 278 -3.82 5.84 -8.79
C THR A 278 -4.05 4.34 -8.78
N ARG A 279 -4.74 3.86 -9.82
CA ARG A 279 -5.01 2.44 -9.96
C ARG A 279 -3.73 1.65 -10.21
N HIS A 280 -3.65 0.47 -9.63
CA HIS A 280 -2.50 -0.41 -9.73
C HIS A 280 -2.95 -1.88 -9.66
N ARG A 281 -2.06 -2.78 -10.06
CA ARG A 281 -2.31 -4.23 -10.11
C ARG A 281 -1.01 -5.01 -9.90
N VAL A 282 -1.12 -6.32 -9.66
CA VAL A 282 0.05 -7.21 -9.66
C VAL A 282 -0.14 -8.28 -10.72
N ILE A 283 0.76 -8.32 -11.69
CA ILE A 283 0.82 -9.34 -12.73
C ILE A 283 1.91 -10.37 -12.41
N GLN A 284 2.11 -11.33 -13.31
CA GLN A 284 3.26 -12.20 -13.29
C GLN A 284 4.57 -11.38 -13.29
N PRO A 285 5.62 -11.82 -12.57
CA PRO A 285 6.94 -11.19 -12.61
C PRO A 285 7.41 -10.91 -14.05
N PRO A 286 7.92 -9.70 -14.33
CA PRO A 286 8.53 -9.42 -15.63
C PRO A 286 9.77 -10.29 -15.83
N LYS A 287 10.18 -10.47 -17.08
CA LYS A 287 11.44 -11.17 -17.39
C LYS A 287 12.62 -10.36 -16.77
N PRO A 288 13.58 -11.02 -16.11
CA PRO A 288 14.82 -10.34 -15.72
C PRO A 288 15.50 -9.72 -16.94
N GLU A 289 16.03 -8.50 -16.80
CA GLU A 289 16.77 -7.85 -17.89
C GLU A 289 17.97 -8.72 -18.31
N GLY A 290 18.03 -9.07 -19.59
CA GLY A 290 19.14 -9.84 -20.17
C GLY A 290 18.89 -11.35 -20.34
N GLU A 291 17.82 -11.92 -19.78
CA GLU A 291 17.47 -13.32 -20.02
C GLU A 291 16.76 -13.51 -21.37
N LYS A 292 17.29 -14.36 -22.24
CA LYS A 292 16.60 -14.77 -23.47
C LYS A 292 15.50 -15.77 -23.12
N GLU A 293 14.47 -15.83 -23.96
CA GLU A 293 13.28 -16.70 -23.77
C GLU A 293 13.60 -18.21 -23.65
N LYS A 294 14.83 -18.61 -24.03
CA LYS A 294 15.33 -19.99 -23.90
C LYS A 294 16.13 -20.27 -22.62
N ASP A 295 16.45 -19.24 -21.82
CA ASP A 295 17.38 -19.37 -20.68
C ASP A 295 16.66 -19.57 -19.33
N SER A 296 15.35 -19.27 -19.22
CA SER A 296 14.58 -19.63 -18.03
C SER A 296 14.10 -21.08 -18.14
N SER A 297 14.86 -22.04 -17.62
CA SER A 297 14.52 -23.47 -17.65
C SER A 297 13.34 -23.87 -16.75
N ALA A 298 12.85 -22.96 -15.90
CA ALA A 298 11.72 -23.21 -15.01
C ALA A 298 10.38 -22.85 -15.67
N ASP A 299 9.44 -23.80 -15.69
CA ASP A 299 8.07 -23.60 -16.17
C ASP A 299 7.17 -22.82 -15.19
N THR A 300 7.72 -22.42 -14.05
CA THR A 300 7.01 -21.72 -12.96
C THR A 300 7.60 -20.35 -12.69
N TYR A 301 6.75 -19.41 -12.29
CA TYR A 301 7.17 -18.20 -11.59
C TYR A 301 7.38 -18.54 -10.11
N PRO A 302 8.42 -18.00 -9.45
CA PRO A 302 8.67 -18.26 -8.03
C PRO A 302 7.61 -17.58 -7.13
N SER A 303 7.61 -17.95 -5.84
CA SER A 303 6.86 -17.22 -4.82
C SER A 303 7.24 -15.75 -4.85
N ARG A 304 6.25 -14.87 -4.68
CA ARG A 304 6.47 -13.44 -4.40
C ARG A 304 5.85 -13.11 -3.06
N TYR A 305 6.54 -12.30 -2.27
CA TYR A 305 6.06 -11.76 -1.02
C TYR A 305 5.99 -10.23 -1.12
N SER A 306 4.97 -9.67 -0.50
CA SER A 306 4.90 -8.23 -0.24
C SER A 306 4.16 -7.97 1.06
N ILE A 307 4.37 -6.80 1.63
CA ILE A 307 3.70 -6.36 2.84
C ILE A 307 3.09 -5.00 2.54
N ALA A 308 1.77 -4.90 2.62
CA ALA A 308 1.05 -3.65 2.46
C ALA A 308 0.57 -3.19 3.83
N TYR A 309 1.08 -2.06 4.31
CA TYR A 309 0.57 -1.41 5.51
C TYR A 309 -0.38 -0.29 5.08
N PHE A 310 -1.68 -0.56 5.16
CA PHE A 310 -2.74 0.38 4.81
C PHE A 310 -2.95 1.35 5.95
N CYS A 311 -2.58 2.60 5.71
CA CYS A 311 -2.76 3.67 6.67
C CYS A 311 -4.14 4.28 6.52
N ASN A 312 -4.82 4.53 7.64
CA ASN A 312 -6.16 5.11 7.65
C ASN A 312 -6.24 6.26 8.67
N PRO A 313 -7.16 7.22 8.45
CA PRO A 313 -7.65 8.05 9.54
C PRO A 313 -8.34 7.17 10.60
N ASN A 314 -8.37 7.63 11.85
CA ASN A 314 -9.09 6.98 12.93
C ASN A 314 -10.58 6.89 12.54
N ASN A 315 -11.20 5.76 12.88
CA ASN A 315 -12.53 5.39 12.36
C ASN A 315 -13.63 6.40 12.72
N ASP A 316 -13.47 7.12 13.83
CA ASP A 316 -14.42 8.11 14.34
C ASP A 316 -14.27 9.51 13.73
N LYS A 317 -13.31 9.70 12.82
CA LYS A 317 -13.01 11.02 12.25
C LYS A 317 -13.87 11.32 11.03
N LEU A 318 -14.45 12.52 11.04
CA LEU A 318 -15.19 13.07 9.92
C LEU A 318 -14.22 13.68 8.89
N ILE A 319 -14.21 13.10 7.69
CA ILE A 319 -13.36 13.52 6.58
C ILE A 319 -14.08 14.62 5.79
N LYS A 320 -13.49 15.81 5.80
CA LYS A 320 -13.97 17.02 5.11
C LYS A 320 -12.86 17.54 4.20
N ALA A 321 -13.22 18.08 3.03
CA ALA A 321 -12.26 18.69 2.12
C ALA A 321 -11.26 19.61 2.86
N LEU A 322 -9.97 19.43 2.60
CA LEU A 322 -8.89 20.13 3.29
C LEU A 322 -8.92 21.64 3.01
N PRO A 323 -8.54 22.48 3.99
CA PRO A 323 -8.35 23.91 3.74
C PRO A 323 -7.40 24.15 2.56
N GLY A 324 -7.72 25.13 1.71
CA GLY A 324 -6.91 25.46 0.53
C GLY A 324 -7.10 24.52 -0.68
N THR A 325 -7.97 23.51 -0.60
CA THR A 325 -8.28 22.61 -1.75
C THR A 325 -9.62 22.90 -2.43
N TYR A 326 -10.39 23.83 -1.87
CA TYR A 326 -11.64 24.37 -2.39
C TYR A 326 -11.90 25.77 -1.80
N GLY A 327 -12.81 26.53 -2.40
CA GLY A 327 -13.23 27.85 -1.92
C GLY A 327 -13.33 28.88 -3.03
N GLU A 328 -14.02 30.00 -2.74
CA GLU A 328 -14.21 31.11 -3.68
C GLU A 328 -12.88 31.72 -4.13
N ASP A 329 -11.91 31.84 -3.21
CA ASP A 329 -10.59 32.44 -3.46
C ASP A 329 -9.78 31.72 -4.56
N ILE A 330 -10.02 30.42 -4.74
CA ILE A 330 -9.34 29.60 -5.76
C ILE A 330 -10.29 29.12 -6.86
N HIS A 331 -11.56 29.54 -6.82
CA HIS A 331 -12.62 29.16 -7.76
C HIS A 331 -12.76 27.64 -7.94
N VAL A 332 -12.68 26.87 -6.85
CA VAL A 332 -12.85 25.42 -6.85
C VAL A 332 -13.96 25.03 -5.90
N ASP A 333 -14.98 24.34 -6.43
CA ASP A 333 -16.08 23.81 -5.62
C ASP A 333 -15.66 22.57 -4.82
N LYS A 334 -16.35 22.36 -3.69
CA LYS A 334 -16.24 21.14 -2.92
C LYS A 334 -16.93 20.00 -3.68
N LYS A 335 -16.17 18.99 -4.11
CA LYS A 335 -16.69 17.89 -4.95
C LYS A 335 -17.47 16.82 -4.18
N TYR A 336 -17.13 16.63 -2.91
CA TYR A 336 -17.60 15.51 -2.11
C TYR A 336 -18.30 15.97 -0.83
N THR A 337 -19.33 15.23 -0.42
CA THR A 337 -19.92 15.36 0.92
C THR A 337 -18.96 14.87 2.01
N ASP A 338 -19.18 15.27 3.26
CA ASP A 338 -18.39 14.76 4.38
C ASP A 338 -18.74 13.29 4.66
N VAL A 339 -17.75 12.49 5.06
CA VAL A 339 -17.94 11.07 5.39
C VAL A 339 -17.17 10.69 6.65
N LEU A 340 -17.72 9.78 7.45
CA LEU A 340 -16.98 9.17 8.55
C LEU A 340 -15.96 8.18 7.98
N ALA A 341 -14.71 8.24 8.45
CA ALA A 341 -13.64 7.39 7.92
C ALA A 341 -13.94 5.89 8.05
N GLY A 342 -14.43 5.46 9.22
CA GLY A 342 -14.78 4.07 9.47
C GLY A 342 -15.90 3.57 8.54
N ASP A 343 -16.98 4.34 8.39
CA ASP A 343 -18.10 3.97 7.52
C ASP A 343 -17.67 3.83 6.06
N TYR A 344 -16.83 4.76 5.58
CA TYR A 344 -16.27 4.70 4.24
C TYR A 344 -15.44 3.42 4.02
N LEU A 345 -14.56 3.09 4.96
CA LEU A 345 -13.70 1.90 4.86
C LEU A 345 -14.52 0.60 4.90
N VAL A 346 -15.49 0.49 5.81
CA VAL A 346 -16.38 -0.68 5.91
C VAL A 346 -17.18 -0.87 4.63
N GLN A 347 -17.70 0.22 4.04
CA GLN A 347 -18.41 0.14 2.76
C GLN A 347 -17.52 -0.44 1.66
N ARG A 348 -16.28 0.08 1.50
CA ARG A 348 -15.35 -0.37 0.47
C ARG A 348 -14.90 -1.82 0.66
N LEU A 349 -14.69 -2.24 1.91
CA LEU A 349 -14.33 -3.62 2.25
C LEU A 349 -15.48 -4.60 1.96
N ALA A 350 -16.73 -4.22 2.24
CA ALA A 350 -17.92 -5.03 1.97
C ALA A 350 -18.24 -5.18 0.47
N GLU A 351 -17.74 -4.29 -0.40
CA GLU A 351 -17.83 -4.44 -1.85
C GLU A 351 -16.79 -5.45 -2.40
N THR A 352 -15.71 -5.68 -1.64
CA THR A 352 -14.53 -6.48 -2.06
C THR A 352 -14.64 -7.94 -1.65
N TYR A 353 -15.13 -8.21 -0.44
CA TYR A 353 -15.40 -9.55 0.11
C TYR A 353 -16.88 -9.88 0.03
#